data_AF-A0A2V7KNP8-F1
#
_entry.id   AF-A0A2V7KNP8-F1
#
_cell.length_a   1.000
_cell.length_b   1.000
_cell.length_c   1.000
_cell.angle_alpha   90.00
_cell.angle_beta   90.00
_cell.angle_gamma   90.00
#
_symmetry.space_group_name_H-M   'P 1'
#
loop_
_entity.id
_entity.type
_entity.pdbx_description
1 polymer ?
#
loop_
_entity_poly.entity_id
_entity_poly.type
_entity_poly.pdbx_seq_one_letter_code
_entity_poly.pdbx_strand_id
1 'polypeptide(L)'
;MPKVTCSLCDSVVEGRTLASPQKLENRIIDLIKKDRPEWEGKRGICANCLEQYRAKKFIGYLEAEYQKLSELEHAVVSKVTRRGRVSKLVHQDMDTQMTFGEHVADRVAQFGGSWRFITLFGGILVVWMGVNVWVLASHPFDPYPSFF
;
A
#
# COMPACT_ATOMS: atom_id res chain seq x y z
N MET A 1 42.30 39.16 16.50
CA MET A 1 41.19 38.33 17.03
C MET A 1 41.79 37.05 17.59
N PRO A 2 41.52 36.65 18.85
CA PRO A 2 42.12 35.45 19.42
C PRO A 2 41.56 34.20 18.73
N LYS A 3 42.47 33.42 18.13
CA LYS A 3 42.20 32.10 17.55
C LYS A 3 42.08 31.10 18.69
N VAL A 4 40.98 30.36 18.75
CA VAL A 4 40.67 29.43 19.84
C VAL A 4 40.26 28.09 19.27
N THR A 5 40.64 27.02 19.94
CA THR A 5 40.45 25.64 19.48
C THR A 5 39.12 25.07 19.98
N CYS A 6 38.35 24.47 19.07
CA CYS A 6 37.14 23.73 19.43
C CYS A 6 37.48 22.50 20.28
N SER A 7 36.64 22.20 21.28
CA SER A 7 36.81 21.02 22.14
C SER A 7 36.47 19.67 21.50
N LEU A 8 35.83 19.65 20.34
CA LEU A 8 35.33 18.41 19.69
C LEU A 8 36.07 18.04 18.40
N CYS A 9 36.51 19.03 17.62
CA CYS A 9 37.18 18.82 16.34
C CYS A 9 38.62 19.35 16.30
N ASP A 10 39.12 19.89 17.42
CA ASP A 10 40.43 20.56 17.57
C ASP A 10 40.71 21.65 16.50
N SER A 11 39.69 22.07 15.75
CA SER A 11 39.84 23.07 14.70
C SER A 11 39.96 24.46 15.29
N VAL A 12 40.86 25.26 14.71
CA VAL A 12 41.04 26.66 15.08
C VAL A 12 39.89 27.49 14.51
N VAL A 13 39.09 28.09 15.39
CA VAL A 13 37.93 28.91 15.03
C VAL A 13 38.01 30.29 15.69
N GLU A 14 37.23 31.22 15.17
CA GLU A 14 37.10 32.55 15.76
C GLU A 14 36.34 32.48 17.08
N GLY A 15 36.87 33.07 18.15
CA GLY A 15 36.28 32.96 19.49
C GLY A 15 34.86 33.51 19.64
N ARG A 16 34.40 34.35 18.70
CA ARG A 16 33.01 34.82 18.66
C ARG A 16 32.00 33.73 18.28
N THR A 17 32.47 32.69 17.58
CA THR A 17 31.63 31.59 17.06
C THR A 17 31.61 30.35 17.97
N LEU A 18 32.31 30.41 19.11
CA LEU A 18 32.29 29.34 20.10
C LEU A 18 31.03 29.41 20.95
N ALA A 19 30.25 28.34 20.90
CA ALA A 19 29.17 28.10 21.85
C ALA A 19 29.75 27.61 23.18
N SER A 20 29.30 28.21 24.29
CA SER A 20 29.61 27.68 25.63
C SER A 20 28.83 26.38 25.87
N PRO A 21 29.48 25.32 26.40
CA PRO A 21 28.81 24.09 26.81
C PRO A 21 27.70 24.31 27.83
N GLN A 22 27.74 25.39 28.62
CA GLN A 22 26.73 25.69 29.65
C GLN A 22 25.37 26.11 29.07
N LYS A 23 25.33 26.59 27.82
CA LYS A 23 24.09 26.97 27.12
C LYS A 23 23.54 25.84 26.24
N LEU A 24 24.20 24.68 26.24
CA LEU A 24 23.83 23.54 25.43
C LEU A 24 22.74 22.70 26.12
N GLU A 25 21.78 22.21 25.35
CA GLU A 25 20.72 21.34 25.85
C GLU A 25 21.29 20.02 26.41
N ASN A 26 20.78 19.57 27.56
CA ASN A 26 21.28 18.40 28.28
C ASN A 26 21.38 17.14 27.40
N ARG A 27 20.43 16.90 26.50
CA ARG A 27 20.48 15.75 25.58
C ARG A 27 21.67 15.77 24.62
N ILE A 28 22.10 16.96 24.17
CA ILE A 28 23.26 17.06 23.27
C ILE A 28 24.55 16.81 24.07
N ILE A 29 24.60 17.27 25.32
CA ILE A 29 25.69 16.95 26.26
C ILE A 29 25.78 15.43 26.48
N ASP A 30 24.65 14.75 26.67
CA ASP A 30 24.62 13.29 26.86
C ASP A 30 25.09 12.55 25.61
N LEU A 31 24.68 13.00 24.41
CA LEU A 31 25.16 12.44 23.14
C LEU A 31 26.67 12.64 22.95
N ILE A 32 27.18 13.83 23.27
CA ILE A 32 28.62 14.11 23.19
C ILE A 32 29.40 13.24 24.18
N LYS A 33 28.94 13.12 25.43
CA LYS A 33 29.57 12.25 26.45
C LYS A 33 29.54 10.77 26.07
N LYS A 34 28.46 10.33 25.39
CA LYS A 34 28.34 8.96 24.87
C LYS A 34 29.37 8.68 23.78
N ASP A 35 29.60 9.63 22.88
CA ASP A 35 30.56 9.47 21.78
C ASP A 35 32.03 9.74 22.22
N ARG A 36 32.23 10.61 23.22
CA ARG A 36 33.54 11.09 23.71
C ARG A 36 33.52 11.19 25.24
N PRO A 37 33.77 10.09 25.98
CA PRO A 37 33.76 10.09 27.44
C PRO A 37 34.86 10.95 28.07
N GLU A 38 35.91 11.28 27.33
CA GLU A 38 37.03 12.14 27.74
C GLU A 38 36.71 13.66 27.69
N TRP A 39 35.50 14.04 27.24
CA TRP A 39 35.14 15.46 27.10
C TRP A 39 34.72 16.10 28.43
N GLU A 40 35.58 17.00 28.94
CA GLU A 40 35.38 17.66 30.25
C GLU A 40 34.41 18.87 30.24
N GLY A 41 33.85 19.28 29.10
CA GLY A 41 32.88 20.38 29.02
C GLY A 41 33.41 21.77 29.43
N LYS A 42 34.72 21.93 29.61
CA LYS A 42 35.38 23.19 30.01
C LYS A 42 35.69 24.12 28.84
N ARG A 43 35.87 23.58 27.64
CA ARG A 43 36.25 24.31 26.42
C ARG A 43 35.03 24.50 25.50
N GLY A 44 34.97 25.63 24.79
CA GLY A 44 33.90 25.95 23.84
C GLY A 44 33.76 24.94 22.70
N ILE A 45 32.57 24.88 22.10
CA ILE A 45 32.27 24.05 20.92
C ILE A 45 32.06 24.97 19.72
N CYS A 46 32.60 24.61 18.54
CA CYS A 46 32.36 25.37 17.30
C CYS A 46 30.94 25.14 16.76
N ALA A 47 30.43 26.12 16.01
CA ALA A 47 29.10 26.04 15.40
C ALA A 47 28.91 24.78 14.53
N ASN A 48 29.93 24.38 13.75
CA ASN A 48 29.83 23.22 12.86
C ASN A 48 29.63 21.90 13.62
N CYS A 49 30.42 21.66 14.67
CA CYS A 49 30.21 20.48 15.53
C CYS A 49 28.84 20.53 16.20
N LEU A 50 28.40 21.69 16.67
CA LEU A 50 27.09 21.84 17.28
C LEU A 50 25.96 21.45 16.30
N GLU A 51 26.01 21.91 15.05
CA GLU A 51 25.03 21.53 14.02
C GLU A 51 25.06 20.04 13.69
N GLN A 52 26.25 19.41 13.64
CA GLN A 52 26.36 17.97 13.43
C GLN A 52 25.67 17.15 14.52
N TYR A 53 25.86 17.52 15.79
CA TYR A 53 25.20 16.81 16.90
C TYR A 53 23.69 17.10 16.96
N ARG A 54 23.23 18.29 16.51
CA ARG A 54 21.80 18.58 16.34
C ARG A 54 21.17 17.68 15.27
N ALA A 55 21.83 17.51 14.13
CA ALA A 55 21.38 16.60 13.08
C ALA A 55 21.38 15.14 13.58
N LYS A 56 22.43 14.70 14.29
CA LYS A 56 22.52 13.36 14.88
C LYS A 56 21.39 13.09 15.89
N LYS A 57 21.04 14.09 16.71
CA LYS A 57 19.86 14.04 17.60
C LYS A 57 18.58 13.78 16.79
N PHE A 58 18.34 14.55 15.73
CA PHE A 58 17.15 14.44 14.90
C PHE A 58 17.01 13.06 14.25
N ILE A 59 18.11 12.54 13.67
CA ILE A 59 18.13 11.20 13.08
C ILE A 59 17.80 10.12 14.13
N GLY A 60 18.33 10.25 15.35
CA GLY A 60 18.00 9.32 16.44
C GLY A 60 16.52 9.34 16.85
N TYR A 61 15.81 10.47 16.73
CA TYR A 61 14.36 10.50 16.95
C TYR A 61 13.60 9.77 15.83
N LEU A 62 14.01 9.98 14.57
CA LEU A 62 13.38 9.31 13.43
C LEU A 62 13.54 7.79 13.50
N GLU A 63 14.73 7.30 13.89
CA GLU A 63 15.00 5.87 14.03
C GLU A 63 14.16 5.23 15.15
N ALA A 64 13.95 5.93 16.26
CA ALA A 64 13.08 5.47 17.34
C ALA A 64 11.60 5.39 16.93
N GLU A 65 11.12 6.33 16.11
CA GLU A 65 9.77 6.28 15.54
C GLU A 65 9.64 5.18 14.48
N TYR A 66 10.65 4.96 13.65
CA TYR A 66 10.68 3.88 12.67
C TYR A 66 10.63 2.49 13.32
N GLN A 67 11.35 2.29 14.45
CA GLN A 67 11.30 1.04 15.21
C GLN A 67 9.90 0.74 15.77
N LYS A 68 9.13 1.74 16.19
CA LYS A 68 7.72 1.54 16.61
C LYS A 68 6.82 1.10 15.46
N LEU A 69 7.06 1.62 14.26
CA LEU A 69 6.29 1.23 13.07
C LEU A 69 6.59 -0.21 12.65
N SER A 70 7.85 -0.66 12.77
CA SER A 70 8.26 -2.04 12.48
C SER A 70 7.50 -3.08 13.32
N GLU A 71 7.25 -2.81 14.60
CA GLU A 71 6.46 -3.70 15.46
C GLU A 71 4.99 -3.85 14.99
N LEU A 72 4.39 -2.76 14.51
CA LEU A 72 3.02 -2.77 13.98
C LEU A 72 2.94 -3.47 12.63
N GLU A 73 3.93 -3.29 11.76
CA GLU A 73 4.02 -3.98 10.46
C GLU A 73 4.12 -5.49 10.65
N HIS A 74 4.95 -5.96 11.59
CA HIS A 74 5.04 -7.40 11.93
C HIS A 74 3.71 -7.98 12.45
N ALA A 75 2.94 -7.20 13.22
CA ALA A 75 1.62 -7.60 13.68
C ALA A 75 0.57 -7.69 12.54
N VAL A 76 0.73 -6.91 11.47
CA VAL A 76 -0.13 -6.98 10.28
C VAL A 76 0.25 -8.17 9.41
N VAL A 77 1.55 -8.39 9.16
CA VAL A 77 2.04 -9.52 8.35
C VAL A 77 1.56 -10.85 8.92
N SER A 78 1.63 -11.03 10.25
CA SER A 78 1.15 -12.24 10.92
C SER A 78 -0.37 -12.45 10.79
N LYS A 79 -1.17 -11.38 10.85
CA LYS A 79 -2.63 -11.44 10.65
C LYS A 79 -3.03 -11.77 9.21
N VAL A 80 -2.29 -11.26 8.22
CA VAL A 80 -2.51 -11.57 6.80
C VAL A 80 -2.22 -13.04 6.52
N THR A 81 -1.10 -13.59 7.02
CA THR A 81 -0.80 -15.03 6.89
C THR A 81 -1.87 -15.92 7.52
N ARG A 82 -2.46 -15.49 8.64
CA ARG A 82 -3.55 -16.25 9.31
C ARG A 82 -4.85 -16.25 8.48
N ARG A 83 -5.24 -15.12 7.90
CA ARG A 83 -6.41 -15.04 7.00
C ARG A 83 -6.22 -15.88 5.72
N GLY A 84 -5.03 -15.87 5.13
CA GLY A 84 -4.71 -16.72 3.97
C GLY A 84 -4.87 -18.23 4.25
N ARG A 85 -4.50 -18.69 5.46
CA ARG A 85 -4.72 -20.09 5.87
C ARG A 85 -6.19 -20.45 6.07
N VAL A 86 -7.00 -19.56 6.65
CA VAL A 86 -8.43 -19.82 6.88
C VAL A 86 -9.21 -19.86 5.57
N SER A 87 -8.93 -18.95 4.63
CA SER A 87 -9.56 -18.97 3.30
C SER A 87 -9.24 -20.25 2.51
N LYS A 88 -8.01 -20.79 2.64
CA LYS A 88 -7.63 -22.05 2.00
C LYS A 88 -8.35 -23.27 2.59
N LEU A 89 -8.58 -23.31 3.91
CA LEU A 89 -9.34 -24.41 4.54
C LEU A 89 -10.82 -24.37 4.13
N VAL A 90 -11.45 -23.18 4.15
CA VAL A 90 -12.86 -23.03 3.74
C VAL A 90 -13.05 -23.41 2.27
N HIS A 91 -12.11 -23.07 1.38
CA HIS A 91 -12.17 -23.53 0.00
C HIS A 91 -12.06 -25.05 -0.14
N GLN A 92 -11.19 -25.72 0.63
CA GLN A 92 -11.11 -27.19 0.60
C GLN A 92 -12.36 -27.90 1.12
N ASP A 93 -13.03 -27.34 2.14
CA ASP A 93 -14.29 -27.89 2.65
C ASP A 93 -15.46 -27.63 1.68
N MET A 94 -15.46 -26.50 0.95
CA MET A 94 -16.42 -26.23 -0.12
C MET A 94 -16.23 -27.14 -1.35
N ASP A 95 -14.98 -27.44 -1.74
CA ASP A 95 -14.69 -28.38 -2.83
C ASP A 95 -15.22 -29.80 -2.56
N THR A 96 -15.35 -30.18 -1.28
CA THR A 96 -15.79 -31.53 -0.90
C THR A 96 -17.32 -31.69 -0.93
N GLN A 97 -18.07 -30.58 -1.03
CA GLN A 97 -19.53 -30.57 -1.18
C GLN A 97 -19.95 -29.83 -2.46
N MET A 98 -19.43 -30.23 -3.63
CA MET A 98 -19.98 -29.83 -4.92
C MET A 98 -21.48 -30.13 -4.93
N THR A 99 -22.29 -29.13 -4.63
CA THR A 99 -23.74 -29.26 -4.63
C THR A 99 -24.18 -29.55 -6.06
N PHE A 100 -25.24 -30.35 -6.23
CA PHE A 100 -25.79 -30.66 -7.56
C PHE A 100 -26.02 -29.41 -8.43
N GLY A 101 -26.25 -28.25 -7.82
CA GLY A 101 -26.36 -26.96 -8.51
C GLY A 101 -25.07 -26.48 -9.16
N GLU A 102 -23.91 -26.69 -8.54
CA GLU A 102 -22.60 -26.28 -9.09
C GLU A 102 -22.24 -27.10 -10.33
N HIS A 103 -22.51 -28.40 -10.32
CA HIS A 103 -22.32 -29.25 -11.51
C HIS A 103 -23.20 -28.87 -12.69
N VAL A 104 -24.43 -28.39 -12.43
CA VAL A 104 -25.34 -27.90 -13.47
C VAL A 104 -24.87 -26.54 -13.98
N ALA A 105 -24.44 -25.65 -13.09
CA ALA A 105 -23.88 -24.35 -13.45
C ALA A 105 -22.62 -24.47 -14.31
N ASP A 106 -21.69 -25.36 -13.94
CA ASP A 106 -20.48 -25.64 -14.72
C ASP A 106 -20.80 -26.24 -16.09
N ARG A 107 -21.80 -27.12 -16.17
CA ARG A 107 -22.28 -27.62 -17.47
C ARG A 107 -22.82 -26.47 -18.31
N VAL A 108 -23.69 -25.62 -17.76
CA VAL A 108 -24.26 -24.48 -18.48
C VAL A 108 -23.16 -23.50 -18.92
N ALA A 109 -22.15 -23.26 -18.10
CA ALA A 109 -21.00 -22.43 -18.45
C ALA A 109 -20.17 -23.05 -19.59
N GLN A 110 -19.93 -24.36 -19.55
CA GLN A 110 -19.25 -25.08 -20.64
C GLN A 110 -20.09 -25.14 -21.93
N PHE A 111 -21.41 -25.31 -21.83
CA PHE A 111 -22.32 -25.28 -22.98
C PHE A 111 -22.41 -23.87 -23.60
N GLY A 112 -22.49 -22.82 -22.76
CA GLY A 112 -22.53 -21.41 -23.17
C GLY A 112 -21.19 -20.84 -23.63
N GLY A 113 -20.07 -21.51 -23.34
CA GLY A 113 -18.73 -21.11 -23.76
C GLY A 113 -18.39 -21.45 -25.23
N SER A 114 -19.16 -22.33 -25.87
CA SER A 114 -18.92 -22.65 -27.29
C SER A 114 -19.65 -21.65 -28.20
N TRP A 115 -18.92 -21.09 -29.17
CA TRP A 115 -19.48 -20.16 -30.16
C TRP A 115 -20.64 -20.78 -30.97
N ARG A 116 -20.66 -22.12 -31.10
CA ARG A 116 -21.71 -22.87 -31.80
C ARG A 116 -23.08 -22.78 -31.10
N PHE A 117 -23.12 -22.67 -29.77
CA PHE A 117 -24.38 -22.52 -29.02
C PHE A 117 -25.05 -21.17 -29.30
N ILE A 118 -24.24 -20.09 -29.28
CA ILE A 118 -24.70 -18.73 -29.59
C ILE A 118 -25.24 -18.66 -31.02
N THR A 119 -24.52 -19.24 -31.99
CA THR A 119 -24.95 -19.28 -33.39
C THR A 119 -26.24 -20.08 -33.58
N LEU A 120 -26.39 -21.22 -32.89
CA LEU A 120 -27.62 -22.03 -32.96
C LEU A 120 -28.82 -21.27 -32.41
N PHE A 121 -28.69 -20.68 -31.21
CA PHE A 121 -29.79 -19.93 -30.58
C PHE A 121 -30.13 -18.66 -31.37
N GLY A 122 -29.12 -17.94 -31.84
CA GLY A 122 -29.29 -16.80 -32.74
C GLY A 122 -30.01 -17.19 -34.04
N GLY A 123 -29.66 -18.33 -34.64
CA GLY A 123 -30.33 -18.86 -35.82
C GLY A 123 -31.80 -19.17 -35.57
N ILE A 124 -32.13 -19.83 -34.45
CA ILE A 124 -33.52 -20.12 -34.04
C ILE A 124 -34.31 -18.81 -33.89
N LEU A 125 -33.73 -17.79 -33.26
CA LEU A 125 -34.39 -16.48 -33.12
C LEU A 125 -34.63 -15.80 -34.46
N VAL A 126 -33.67 -15.86 -35.39
CA VAL A 126 -33.82 -15.28 -36.74
C VAL A 126 -34.90 -16.02 -37.52
N VAL A 127 -34.94 -17.35 -37.46
CA VAL A 127 -36.01 -18.16 -38.07
C VAL A 127 -37.35 -17.81 -37.45
N TRP A 128 -37.43 -17.69 -36.13
CA TRP A 128 -38.66 -17.32 -35.42
C TRP A 128 -39.14 -15.91 -35.82
N MET A 129 -38.22 -14.95 -35.93
CA MET A 129 -38.54 -13.60 -36.40
C MET A 129 -39.03 -13.63 -37.85
N GLY A 130 -38.40 -14.42 -38.71
CA GLY A 130 -38.83 -14.63 -40.10
C GLY A 130 -40.24 -15.22 -40.19
N VAL A 131 -40.57 -16.22 -39.36
CA VAL A 131 -41.92 -16.79 -39.27
C VAL A 131 -42.91 -15.72 -38.82
N ASN A 132 -42.58 -14.92 -37.79
CA ASN A 132 -43.46 -13.83 -37.34
C ASN A 132 -43.68 -12.78 -38.43
N VAL A 133 -42.64 -12.37 -39.16
CA VAL A 133 -42.76 -11.42 -40.28
C VAL A 133 -43.59 -12.02 -41.41
N TRP A 134 -43.39 -13.28 -41.76
CA TRP A 134 -44.18 -13.95 -42.80
C TRP A 134 -45.64 -14.12 -42.39
N VAL A 135 -45.92 -14.45 -41.13
CA VAL A 135 -47.28 -14.49 -40.56
C VAL A 135 -47.92 -13.10 -40.58
N LEU A 136 -47.17 -12.05 -40.23
CA LEU A 136 -47.65 -10.66 -40.29
C LEU A 136 -47.89 -10.17 -41.72
N ALA A 137 -47.10 -10.65 -42.68
CA ALA A 137 -47.27 -10.32 -44.10
C ALA A 137 -48.42 -11.11 -44.76
N SER A 138 -48.68 -12.35 -44.34
CA SER A 138 -49.77 -13.19 -44.85
C SER A 138 -51.12 -12.91 -44.18
N HIS A 139 -51.11 -12.48 -42.92
CA HIS A 139 -52.26 -11.92 -42.22
C HIS A 139 -51.91 -10.50 -41.78
N PRO A 140 -52.21 -9.46 -42.59
CA PRO A 140 -52.05 -8.08 -42.14
C PRO A 140 -52.97 -7.86 -40.93
N PHE A 141 -52.36 -7.90 -39.74
CA PHE A 141 -52.95 -7.47 -38.48
C PHE A 141 -53.00 -5.93 -38.51
N ASP A 142 -53.94 -5.43 -39.31
CA ASP A 142 -54.67 -4.16 -39.21
C ASP A 142 -54.95 -3.60 -40.63
N PRO A 143 -56.15 -3.85 -41.21
CA PRO A 143 -56.63 -3.06 -42.34
C PRO A 143 -56.90 -1.64 -41.86
N TYR A 144 -55.84 -0.83 -41.77
CA TYR A 144 -55.99 0.60 -41.55
C TYR A 144 -56.74 1.18 -42.76
N PRO A 145 -57.89 1.85 -42.58
CA PRO A 145 -58.62 2.41 -43.69
C PRO A 145 -57.82 3.60 -44.24
N SER A 146 -57.11 3.42 -45.34
CA SER A 146 -56.59 4.54 -46.12
C SER A 146 -57.71 5.04 -47.03
N PHE A 147 -58.33 6.11 -46.57
CA PHE A 147 -59.32 6.93 -47.28
C PHE A 147 -58.70 7.50 -48.56
N PHE A 148 -59.29 7.16 -49.70
CA PHE A 148 -59.47 8.04 -50.86
C PHE A 148 -60.83 7.73 -51.48
#